data_AF-A0AA40A1T0-F1
#
_entry.id   AF-A0AA40A1T0-F1
#
_cell.length_a   1.000
_cell.length_b   1.000
_cell.length_c   1.000
_cell.angle_alpha   90.00
_cell.angle_beta   90.00
_cell.angle_gamma   90.00
#
_symmetry.space_group_name_H-M   'P 1'
#
loop_
_entity.id
_entity.type
_entity.pdbx_description
1 polymer ?
#
loop_
_entity_poly.entity_id
_entity_poly.type
_entity_poly.pdbx_seq_one_letter_code
_entity_poly.pdbx_strand_id
1 'polypeptide(L)'
;MEIKMDRMKHKLDTILSQHANADLFPGQQIVDEEVIIRFDELFGRIKTWSAKFTRKEQQELVALDAQIYEMCGQVNEWCDNHQGLMDVLQDCKGRQLFARGLVARFLCDNIFRSLSVEREPAAKGSDYWLEDEVRGHFEAIEDGIFLALQASLASDGATMSPAISYREYNDWRAITTNLLGKIHTQNTERFAGGTLNTLTSLVDQVLGPWEMEESSGYENLTDILKDAIDFSRDLRYQRPCWSVALPEVPIKTALEDNVDDLGEGSTHNNFDLQRDTQIPPPVPAKDPPRRPPRKITKPLPSQGEEAVTHADVATSTPEHESVEAQNPTLKGGILFFLIPHLYKRGDLGGGQFDDEEKVRQAKEVRWVKNGS
;
A
#
# COMPACT_ATOMS: atom_id res chain seq x y z
N MET A 1 6.51 44.11 -25.93
CA MET A 1 7.38 44.24 -24.73
C MET A 1 6.56 43.95 -23.47
N GLU A 2 5.33 44.46 -23.35
CA GLU A 2 4.32 44.12 -22.33
C GLU A 2 4.16 42.62 -22.04
N ILE A 3 3.91 41.78 -23.05
CA ILE A 3 3.69 40.32 -22.85
C ILE A 3 4.88 39.64 -22.14
N LYS A 4 6.12 40.11 -22.36
CA LYS A 4 7.30 39.58 -21.66
C LYS A 4 7.36 40.08 -20.21
N MET A 5 6.91 41.30 -19.96
CA MET A 5 6.87 41.91 -18.63
C MET A 5 5.81 41.25 -17.75
N ASP A 6 4.62 40.98 -18.29
CA ASP A 6 3.55 40.27 -17.57
C ASP A 6 3.95 38.83 -17.21
N ARG A 7 4.61 38.12 -18.14
CA ARG A 7 5.17 36.79 -17.86
C ARG A 7 6.23 36.81 -16.78
N MET A 8 7.10 37.82 -16.75
CA MET A 8 8.11 37.95 -15.70
C MET A 8 7.49 38.31 -14.36
N LYS A 9 6.49 39.20 -14.35
CA LYS A 9 5.76 39.55 -13.14
C LYS A 9 5.05 38.33 -12.55
N HIS A 10 4.37 37.54 -13.38
CA HIS A 10 3.70 36.33 -12.93
C HIS A 10 4.67 35.28 -12.39
N LYS A 11 5.84 35.10 -13.03
CA LYS A 11 6.92 34.25 -12.50
C LYS A 11 7.48 34.77 -11.17
N LEU A 12 7.67 36.08 -11.05
CA LEU A 12 8.16 36.71 -9.82
C LEU A 12 7.15 36.55 -8.68
N ASP A 13 5.86 36.79 -8.94
CA ASP A 13 4.79 36.60 -7.96
C ASP A 13 4.69 35.13 -7.54
N THR A 14 4.89 34.20 -8.47
CA THR A 14 4.97 32.77 -8.18
C THR A 14 6.15 32.46 -7.25
N ILE A 15 7.36 32.93 -7.58
CA ILE A 15 8.57 32.73 -6.76
C ILE A 15 8.42 33.37 -5.37
N LEU A 16 7.89 34.59 -5.30
CA LEU A 16 7.67 35.29 -4.04
C LEU A 16 6.61 34.59 -3.18
N SER A 17 5.54 34.08 -3.79
CA SER A 17 4.54 33.27 -3.08
C SER A 17 5.12 31.95 -2.57
N GLN A 18 5.99 31.30 -3.36
CA GLN A 18 6.70 30.09 -2.96
C GLN A 18 7.67 30.35 -1.81
N HIS A 19 8.43 31.44 -1.85
CA HIS A 19 9.38 31.81 -0.81
C HIS A 19 8.68 32.24 0.49
N ALA A 20 7.63 33.06 0.39
CA ALA A 20 6.82 33.44 1.54
C ALA A 20 6.17 32.21 2.20
N ASN A 21 5.73 31.24 1.40
CA ASN A 21 5.20 29.98 1.93
C ASN A 21 6.28 29.06 2.53
N ALA A 22 7.53 29.15 2.06
CA ALA A 22 8.66 28.38 2.59
C ALA A 22 9.13 28.93 3.96
N ASP A 23 9.08 30.25 4.15
CA ASP A 23 9.50 30.89 5.40
C ASP A 23 8.44 30.79 6.52
N LEU A 24 7.18 30.50 6.18
CA LEU A 24 6.06 30.48 7.13
C LEU A 24 5.84 29.13 7.82
N PHE A 25 6.35 28.02 7.26
CA PHE A 25 6.08 26.69 7.80
C PHE A 25 7.31 26.11 8.54
N PRO A 26 7.24 25.88 9.86
CA PRO A 26 8.41 25.50 10.68
C PRO A 26 8.80 24.01 10.59
N GLY A 27 8.21 23.24 9.69
CA GLY A 27 8.43 21.79 9.55
C GLY A 27 9.06 21.39 8.22
N GLN A 28 9.87 20.33 8.25
CA GLN A 28 10.40 19.72 7.03
C GLN A 28 9.24 19.16 6.19
N GLN A 29 9.15 19.61 4.94
CA GLN A 29 8.28 19.01 3.93
C GLN A 29 9.13 18.08 3.07
N ILE A 30 8.63 16.90 2.76
CA ILE A 30 9.24 16.03 1.76
C ILE A 30 8.58 16.31 0.41
N VAL A 31 9.33 16.15 -0.67
CA VAL A 31 8.79 16.36 -2.02
C VAL A 31 7.83 15.23 -2.37
N ASP A 32 6.81 15.52 -3.18
CA ASP A 32 5.77 14.55 -3.54
C ASP A 32 6.38 13.24 -4.13
N GLU A 33 7.43 13.35 -4.93
CA GLU A 33 8.14 12.20 -5.50
C GLU A 33 8.75 11.29 -4.43
N GLU A 34 9.26 11.87 -3.33
CA GLU A 34 9.83 11.11 -2.22
C GLU A 34 8.73 10.40 -1.41
N VAL A 35 7.56 11.04 -1.25
CA VAL A 35 6.38 10.41 -0.65
C VAL A 35 5.99 9.16 -1.45
N ILE A 36 5.92 9.28 -2.79
CA ILE A 36 5.57 8.18 -3.68
C ILE A 36 6.59 7.05 -3.61
N ILE A 37 7.90 7.37 -3.64
CA ILE A 37 8.97 6.38 -3.54
C ILE A 37 8.87 5.60 -2.23
N ARG A 38 8.68 6.29 -1.09
CA ARG A 38 8.57 5.63 0.22
C ARG A 38 7.32 4.76 0.33
N PHE A 39 6.21 5.21 -0.26
CA PHE A 39 5.01 4.40 -0.38
C PHE A 39 5.29 3.10 -1.16
N ASP A 40 5.90 3.20 -2.34
CA ASP A 40 6.23 2.05 -3.18
C ASP A 40 7.22 1.09 -2.50
N GLU A 41 8.21 1.62 -1.78
CA GLU A 41 9.17 0.83 -1.00
C GLU A 41 8.47 0.05 0.11
N LEU A 42 7.60 0.70 0.89
CA LEU A 42 6.86 0.06 1.97
C LEU A 42 5.99 -1.10 1.45
N PHE A 43 5.21 -0.88 0.39
CA PHE A 43 4.38 -1.94 -0.20
C PHE A 43 5.20 -2.99 -0.96
N GLY A 44 6.38 -2.62 -1.47
CA GLY A 44 7.38 -3.54 -2.00
C GLY A 44 7.94 -4.49 -0.93
N ARG A 45 8.13 -4.01 0.31
CA ARG A 45 8.52 -4.85 1.45
C ARG A 45 7.42 -5.85 1.81
N ILE A 46 6.15 -5.44 1.82
CA ILE A 46 5.01 -6.35 2.04
C ILE A 46 4.97 -7.43 0.95
N LYS A 47 5.18 -7.03 -0.32
CA LYS A 47 5.25 -7.97 -1.44
C LYS A 47 6.35 -9.03 -1.26
N THR A 48 7.53 -8.59 -0.82
CA THR A 48 8.69 -9.46 -0.54
C THR A 48 8.44 -10.39 0.63
N TRP A 49 7.89 -9.85 1.73
CA TRP A 49 7.54 -10.61 2.93
C TRP A 49 6.51 -11.70 2.62
N SER A 50 5.47 -11.39 1.83
CA SER A 50 4.42 -12.35 1.52
C SER A 50 4.91 -13.54 0.70
N ALA A 51 6.05 -13.44 0.02
CA ALA A 51 6.64 -14.56 -0.71
C ALA A 51 7.05 -15.73 0.19
N LYS A 52 7.05 -15.55 1.52
CA LYS A 52 7.28 -16.63 2.50
C LYS A 52 6.15 -17.66 2.58
N PHE A 53 4.92 -17.31 2.18
CA PHE A 53 3.74 -18.19 2.25
C PHE A 53 3.65 -19.17 1.06
N THR A 54 4.71 -19.96 0.85
CA THR A 54 4.87 -20.86 -0.31
C THR A 54 4.67 -22.34 0.00
N ARG A 55 4.42 -22.71 1.25
CA ARG A 55 4.27 -24.10 1.68
C ARG A 55 3.17 -24.78 0.86
N LYS A 56 3.50 -25.91 0.20
CA LYS A 56 2.59 -26.61 -0.74
C LYS A 56 1.64 -27.58 -0.06
N GLU A 57 1.97 -28.00 1.16
CA GLU A 57 1.16 -28.94 1.92
C GLU A 57 -0.20 -28.30 2.24
N GLN A 58 -1.27 -29.05 2.02
CA GLN A 58 -2.58 -28.68 2.53
C GLN A 58 -2.50 -28.69 4.05
N GLN A 59 -2.94 -27.60 4.65
CA GLN A 59 -2.97 -27.42 6.10
C GLN A 59 -4.42 -27.19 6.49
N GLU A 60 -4.82 -27.73 7.62
CA GLU A 60 -6.14 -27.46 8.18
C GLU A 60 -6.09 -26.12 8.91
N LEU A 61 -6.99 -25.21 8.53
CA LEU A 61 -7.17 -23.96 9.26
C LEU A 61 -8.12 -24.22 10.44
N VAL A 62 -7.70 -23.79 11.62
CA VAL A 62 -8.59 -23.78 12.79
C VAL A 62 -9.74 -22.81 12.51
N ALA A 63 -10.96 -23.17 12.94
CA ALA A 63 -12.11 -22.28 12.79
C ALA A 63 -11.81 -20.91 13.43
N LEU A 64 -11.87 -19.86 12.61
CA LEU A 64 -11.63 -18.48 13.03
C LEU A 64 -12.90 -17.84 13.60
N ASP A 65 -12.71 -16.77 14.37
CA ASP A 65 -13.82 -15.96 14.87
C ASP A 65 -14.52 -15.21 13.72
N ALA A 66 -15.83 -14.95 13.89
CA ALA A 66 -16.64 -14.27 12.87
C ALA A 66 -16.06 -12.89 12.47
N GLN A 67 -15.47 -12.17 13.42
CA GLN A 67 -14.83 -10.88 13.18
C GLN A 67 -13.60 -11.01 12.26
N ILE A 68 -12.85 -12.10 12.38
CA ILE A 68 -11.68 -12.35 11.52
C ILE A 68 -12.15 -12.66 10.10
N TYR A 69 -13.22 -13.45 9.93
CA TYR A 69 -13.82 -13.67 8.62
C TYR A 69 -14.36 -12.38 7.99
N GLU A 70 -14.97 -11.48 8.77
CA GLU A 70 -15.38 -10.17 8.27
C GLU A 70 -14.17 -9.39 7.73
N MET A 71 -13.06 -9.35 8.47
CA MET A 71 -11.82 -8.74 8.01
C MET A 71 -11.24 -9.41 6.77
N CYS A 72 -11.32 -10.75 6.67
CA CYS A 72 -10.89 -11.49 5.49
C CYS A 72 -11.80 -11.19 4.28
N GLY A 73 -13.11 -11.07 4.49
CA GLY A 73 -14.12 -10.67 3.51
C GLY A 73 -13.86 -9.27 2.95
N GLN A 74 -13.32 -8.37 3.78
CA GLN A 74 -12.87 -7.04 3.33
C GLN A 74 -11.60 -7.08 2.47
N VAL A 75 -10.81 -8.15 2.55
CA VAL A 75 -9.65 -8.40 1.68
C VAL A 75 -10.10 -9.01 0.35
N ASN A 76 -10.96 -10.01 0.43
CA ASN A 76 -11.62 -10.64 -0.70
C ASN A 76 -12.98 -11.13 -0.22
N GLU A 77 -14.05 -10.70 -0.87
CA GLU A 77 -15.42 -11.00 -0.49
C GLU A 77 -15.74 -12.50 -0.35
N TRP A 78 -15.00 -13.38 -1.04
CA TRP A 78 -15.20 -14.82 -0.90
C TRP A 78 -14.59 -15.38 0.39
N CYS A 79 -13.72 -14.62 1.04
CA CYS A 79 -13.11 -14.99 2.31
C CYS A 79 -13.96 -14.59 3.53
N ASP A 80 -15.25 -14.26 3.35
CA ASP A 80 -16.19 -13.96 4.45
C ASP A 80 -16.64 -15.19 5.24
N ASN A 81 -16.18 -16.38 4.83
CA ASN A 81 -16.46 -17.65 5.48
C ASN A 81 -15.27 -18.62 5.35
N HIS A 82 -15.31 -19.69 6.13
CA HIS A 82 -14.23 -20.70 6.18
C HIS A 82 -13.92 -21.31 4.82
N GLN A 83 -14.94 -21.71 4.06
CA GLN A 83 -14.75 -22.44 2.80
C GLN A 83 -14.07 -21.55 1.77
N GLY A 84 -14.57 -20.33 1.55
CA GLY A 84 -14.00 -19.47 0.54
C GLY A 84 -12.61 -18.93 0.92
N LEU A 85 -12.33 -18.76 2.22
CA LEU A 85 -10.95 -18.49 2.68
C LEU A 85 -10.02 -19.68 2.35
N MET A 86 -10.44 -20.90 2.65
CA MET A 86 -9.66 -22.10 2.31
C MET A 86 -9.44 -22.24 0.81
N ASP A 87 -10.44 -21.95 -0.02
CA ASP A 87 -10.33 -21.98 -1.48
C ASP A 87 -9.26 -20.99 -1.99
N VAL A 88 -9.22 -19.78 -1.42
CA VAL A 88 -8.19 -18.77 -1.73
C VAL A 88 -6.79 -19.19 -1.23
N LEU A 89 -6.72 -19.84 -0.07
CA LEU A 89 -5.45 -20.25 0.54
C LEU A 89 -4.94 -21.60 0.01
N GLN A 90 -5.64 -22.28 -0.90
CA GLN A 90 -5.19 -23.55 -1.49
C GLN A 90 -3.96 -23.39 -2.40
N ASP A 91 -3.89 -22.31 -3.18
CA ASP A 91 -2.79 -22.08 -4.10
C ASP A 91 -1.71 -21.15 -3.49
N CYS A 92 -0.46 -21.35 -3.92
CA CYS A 92 0.65 -20.53 -3.44
C CYS A 92 0.47 -19.05 -3.83
N LYS A 93 -0.08 -18.79 -5.01
CA LYS A 93 -0.26 -17.43 -5.53
C LYS A 93 -1.35 -16.67 -4.77
N GLY A 94 -2.51 -17.29 -4.54
CA GLY A 94 -3.61 -16.75 -3.75
C GLY A 94 -3.21 -16.53 -2.30
N ARG A 95 -2.47 -17.46 -1.66
CA ARG A 95 -1.88 -17.20 -0.32
C ARG A 95 -1.01 -15.95 -0.29
N GLN A 96 -0.07 -15.81 -1.23
CA GLN A 96 0.81 -14.65 -1.29
C GLN A 96 0.05 -13.34 -1.53
N LEU A 97 -0.99 -13.38 -2.37
CA LEU A 97 -1.81 -12.21 -2.69
C LEU A 97 -2.73 -11.84 -1.54
N PHE A 98 -3.35 -12.83 -0.90
CA PHE A 98 -4.18 -12.64 0.28
C PHE A 98 -3.36 -12.08 1.44
N ALA A 99 -2.16 -12.62 1.72
CA ALA A 99 -1.27 -12.09 2.74
C ALA A 99 -0.88 -10.62 2.49
N ARG A 100 -0.64 -10.24 1.23
CA ARG A 100 -0.41 -8.82 0.86
C ARG A 100 -1.63 -7.97 1.15
N GLY A 101 -2.81 -8.41 0.70
CA GLY A 101 -4.07 -7.70 0.88
C GLY A 101 -4.43 -7.52 2.35
N LEU A 102 -4.24 -8.57 3.17
CA LEU A 102 -4.50 -8.56 4.60
C LEU A 102 -3.64 -7.52 5.33
N VAL A 103 -2.32 -7.55 5.11
CA VAL A 103 -1.42 -6.57 5.73
C VAL A 103 -1.69 -5.16 5.19
N ALA A 104 -1.87 -5.01 3.88
CA ALA A 104 -2.18 -3.70 3.29
C ALA A 104 -3.48 -3.11 3.86
N ARG A 105 -4.54 -3.92 3.98
CA ARG A 105 -5.81 -3.54 4.58
C ARG A 105 -5.64 -3.11 6.02
N PHE A 106 -4.93 -3.92 6.82
CA PHE A 106 -4.64 -3.59 8.19
C PHE A 106 -3.92 -2.25 8.32
N LEU A 107 -2.88 -2.00 7.50
CA LEU A 107 -2.16 -0.72 7.52
C LEU A 107 -3.06 0.46 7.12
N CYS A 108 -3.91 0.31 6.10
CA CYS A 108 -4.81 1.37 5.66
C CYS A 108 -5.88 1.70 6.71
N ASP A 109 -6.48 0.69 7.33
CA ASP A 109 -7.58 0.90 8.27
C ASP A 109 -7.09 1.27 9.69
N ASN A 110 -5.88 0.86 10.08
CA ASN A 110 -5.37 1.06 11.43
C ASN A 110 -4.23 2.08 11.50
N ILE A 111 -3.28 2.09 10.56
CA ILE A 111 -2.05 2.92 10.68
C ILE A 111 -2.18 4.26 9.96
N PHE A 112 -2.71 4.26 8.74
CA PHE A 112 -2.79 5.47 7.94
C PHE A 112 -4.05 6.24 8.28
N ARG A 113 -3.90 7.35 9.02
CA ARG A 113 -5.02 8.22 9.36
C ARG A 113 -5.63 8.80 8.08
N SER A 114 -6.92 8.56 7.89
CA SER A 114 -7.70 9.07 6.77
C SER A 114 -9.00 9.69 7.27
N LEU A 115 -9.19 10.97 7.00
CA LEU A 115 -10.46 11.64 7.27
C LEU A 115 -11.42 11.33 6.12
N SER A 116 -12.64 10.90 6.39
CA SER A 116 -13.59 10.63 5.30
C SER A 116 -14.13 11.95 4.74
N VAL A 117 -14.03 12.18 3.43
CA VAL A 117 -14.71 13.33 2.78
C VAL A 117 -16.19 13.01 2.55
N GLU A 118 -16.44 11.76 2.20
CA GLU A 118 -17.77 11.23 1.97
C GLU A 118 -18.36 10.83 3.33
N ARG A 119 -19.66 11.00 3.53
CA ARG A 119 -20.38 10.93 4.83
C ARG A 119 -20.40 9.52 5.48
N GLU A 120 -19.43 8.68 5.14
CA GLU A 120 -19.10 7.38 5.71
C GLU A 120 -18.59 7.47 7.17
N PRO A 121 -18.75 6.39 7.96
CA PRO A 121 -18.73 6.46 9.40
C PRO A 121 -17.29 6.43 9.93
N ALA A 122 -16.90 7.54 10.56
CA ALA A 122 -15.66 7.74 11.28
C ALA A 122 -14.39 7.73 10.43
N ALA A 123 -13.47 8.61 10.79
CA ALA A 123 -12.14 8.62 10.23
C ALA A 123 -11.40 7.33 10.59
N LYS A 124 -10.67 6.77 9.62
CA LYS A 124 -9.91 5.53 9.75
C LYS A 124 -8.48 5.80 10.19
N GLY A 125 -7.83 4.78 10.72
CA GLY A 125 -6.45 4.84 11.18
C GLY A 125 -6.26 5.69 12.43
N SER A 126 -5.08 5.56 13.03
CA SER A 126 -4.71 6.26 14.26
C SER A 126 -3.25 6.72 14.23
N ASP A 127 -2.96 7.83 14.91
CA ASP A 127 -1.61 8.41 14.99
C ASP A 127 -0.74 7.63 15.99
N TYR A 128 -0.43 6.34 15.71
CA TYR A 128 0.32 5.44 16.61
C TYR A 128 1.76 5.89 16.92
N TRP A 129 2.25 6.96 16.32
CA TRP A 129 3.51 7.60 16.71
C TRP A 129 3.34 8.52 17.95
N LEU A 130 2.12 8.65 18.48
CA LEU A 130 1.75 9.39 19.69
C LEU A 130 1.35 8.46 20.85
N GLU A 131 1.54 8.94 22.08
CA GLU A 131 1.00 8.34 23.30
C GLU A 131 -0.53 8.29 23.27
N ASP A 132 -1.14 7.23 23.79
CA ASP A 132 -2.59 7.00 23.69
C ASP A 132 -3.44 8.20 24.16
N GLU A 133 -3.05 8.85 25.25
CA GLU A 133 -3.76 10.02 25.77
C GLU A 133 -3.61 11.23 24.85
N VAL A 134 -2.40 11.52 24.36
CA VAL A 134 -2.13 12.65 23.45
C VAL A 134 -2.82 12.39 22.10
N ARG A 135 -2.75 11.15 21.62
CA ARG A 135 -3.38 10.68 20.38
C ARG A 135 -4.88 10.89 20.43
N GLY A 136 -5.56 10.42 21.48
CA GLY A 136 -7.00 10.57 21.63
C GLY A 136 -7.45 12.03 21.66
N HIS A 137 -6.72 12.90 22.36
CA HIS A 137 -7.02 14.33 22.38
C HIS A 137 -6.80 15.00 21.02
N PHE A 138 -5.69 14.66 20.34
CA PHE A 138 -5.37 15.24 19.03
C PHE A 138 -6.39 14.82 17.97
N GLU A 139 -6.73 13.53 17.91
CA GLU A 139 -7.74 12.99 17.00
C GLU A 139 -9.12 13.63 17.24
N ALA A 140 -9.54 13.79 18.50
CA ALA A 140 -10.81 14.42 18.83
C ALA A 140 -10.89 15.90 18.39
N ILE A 141 -9.79 16.65 18.56
CA ILE A 141 -9.73 18.06 18.13
C ILE A 141 -9.73 18.14 16.60
N GLU A 142 -8.92 17.32 15.93
CA GLU A 142 -8.86 17.28 14.47
C GLU A 142 -10.22 16.93 13.86
N ASP A 143 -10.87 15.88 14.35
CA ASP A 143 -12.18 15.45 13.89
C ASP A 143 -13.22 16.56 14.10
N GLY A 144 -13.18 17.25 15.24
CA GLY A 144 -14.05 18.40 15.52
C GLY A 144 -13.87 19.56 14.54
N ILE A 145 -12.62 19.92 14.22
CA ILE A 145 -12.31 20.97 13.24
C ILE A 145 -12.77 20.55 11.84
N PHE A 146 -12.49 19.30 11.45
CA PHE A 146 -12.88 18.78 10.15
C PHE A 146 -14.40 18.68 9.96
N LEU A 147 -15.14 18.28 11.00
CA LEU A 147 -16.61 18.29 10.98
C LEU A 147 -17.17 19.70 10.85
N ALA A 148 -16.60 20.69 11.54
CA ALA A 148 -17.02 22.09 11.43
C ALA A 148 -16.77 22.65 10.01
N LEU A 149 -15.64 22.28 9.40
CA LEU A 149 -15.30 22.59 8.02
C LEU A 149 -16.33 21.99 7.05
N GLN A 150 -16.64 20.69 7.19
CA GLN A 150 -17.64 20.00 6.36
C GLN A 150 -19.05 20.57 6.52
N ALA A 151 -19.47 20.87 7.75
CA ALA A 151 -20.77 21.47 8.01
C ALA A 151 -20.93 22.84 7.35
N SER A 152 -19.86 23.64 7.34
CA SER A 152 -19.85 24.95 6.68
C SER A 152 -19.96 24.86 5.15
N LEU A 153 -19.47 23.76 4.56
CA LEU A 153 -19.57 23.50 3.12
C LEU A 153 -20.94 22.95 2.73
N ALA A 154 -21.56 22.15 3.60
CA ALA A 154 -22.87 21.56 3.35
C ALA A 154 -24.03 22.56 3.48
N SER A 155 -23.83 23.73 4.09
CA SER A 155 -24.84 24.78 4.13
C SER A 155 -24.91 25.50 2.78
N ASP A 156 -25.83 25.06 1.91
CA ASP A 156 -26.15 25.58 0.56
C ASP A 156 -26.50 27.09 0.47
N GLY A 157 -26.39 27.85 1.57
CA GLY A 157 -26.61 29.29 1.59
C GLY A 157 -25.33 30.05 1.28
N ALA A 158 -25.09 30.35 -0.01
CA ALA A 158 -23.92 30.95 -0.66
C ALA A 158 -23.38 32.32 -0.13
N THR A 159 -23.49 32.63 1.16
CA THR A 159 -23.03 33.92 1.73
C THR A 159 -22.13 33.81 2.95
N MET A 160 -22.00 32.64 3.59
CA MET A 160 -21.05 32.45 4.68
C MET A 160 -19.84 31.68 4.16
N SER A 161 -18.72 32.38 3.97
CA SER A 161 -17.43 31.70 3.84
C SER A 161 -17.22 30.82 5.07
N PRO A 162 -16.72 29.58 4.91
CA PRO A 162 -16.50 28.70 6.05
C PRO A 162 -15.59 29.39 7.06
N ALA A 163 -15.89 29.23 8.36
CA ALA A 163 -15.12 29.88 9.42
C ALA A 163 -13.65 29.44 9.46
N ILE A 164 -13.39 28.24 8.92
CA ILE A 164 -12.06 27.67 8.75
C ILE A 164 -11.98 27.23 7.29
N SER A 165 -10.95 27.66 6.57
CA SER A 165 -10.64 27.17 5.23
C SER A 165 -9.86 25.85 5.27
N TYR A 166 -9.89 25.07 4.18
CA TYR A 166 -9.04 23.87 4.06
C TYR A 166 -7.56 24.18 4.25
N ARG A 167 -7.11 25.37 3.82
CA ARG A 167 -5.73 25.82 4.02
C ARG A 167 -5.40 25.98 5.49
N GLU A 168 -6.23 26.71 6.24
CA GLU A 168 -6.02 26.93 7.67
C GLU A 168 -6.05 25.62 8.44
N TYR A 169 -6.98 24.73 8.09
CA TYR A 169 -7.04 23.38 8.66
C TYR A 169 -5.75 22.58 8.38
N ASN A 170 -5.30 22.54 7.12
CA ASN A 170 -4.10 21.83 6.72
C ASN A 170 -2.82 22.40 7.35
N ASP A 171 -2.71 23.73 7.42
CA ASP A 171 -1.60 24.42 8.08
C ASP A 171 -1.60 24.14 9.59
N TRP A 172 -2.76 24.23 10.25
CA TRP A 172 -2.91 23.87 11.66
C TRP A 172 -2.49 22.43 11.93
N ARG A 173 -3.00 21.48 11.13
CA ARG A 173 -2.69 20.05 11.27
C ARG A 173 -1.19 19.82 11.13
N ALA A 174 -0.60 20.27 10.02
CA ALA A 174 0.80 20.02 9.73
C ALA A 174 1.74 20.68 10.77
N ILE A 175 1.41 21.90 11.25
CA ILE A 175 2.16 22.56 12.34
C ILE A 175 2.05 21.74 13.63
N THR A 176 0.83 21.38 14.02
CA THR A 176 0.56 20.66 15.28
C THR A 176 1.24 19.30 15.28
N THR A 177 1.10 18.54 14.19
CA THR A 177 1.80 17.27 14.01
C THR A 177 3.31 17.47 14.10
N ASN A 178 3.88 18.48 13.44
CA ASN A 178 5.33 18.75 13.52
C ASN A 178 5.80 19.05 14.96
N LEU A 179 5.05 19.83 15.72
CA LEU A 179 5.37 20.15 17.11
C LEU A 179 5.26 18.91 18.01
N LEU A 180 4.18 18.14 17.89
CA LEU A 180 4.02 16.87 18.59
C LEU A 180 5.13 15.88 18.23
N GLY A 181 5.52 15.85 16.96
CA GLY A 181 6.64 15.05 16.45
C GLY A 181 7.94 15.32 17.18
N LYS A 182 8.27 16.61 17.39
CA LYS A 182 9.47 17.04 18.13
C LYS A 182 9.42 16.68 19.61
N ILE A 183 8.23 16.58 20.19
CA ILE A 183 8.05 16.22 21.61
C ILE A 183 8.13 14.69 21.78
N HIS A 184 7.56 13.92 20.85
CA HIS A 184 7.39 12.47 20.95
C HIS A 184 8.39 11.66 20.10
N THR A 185 9.47 12.27 19.59
CA THR A 185 10.44 11.68 18.65
C THR A 185 11.14 10.38 19.08
N GLN A 186 11.00 9.93 20.33
CA GLN A 186 11.78 8.82 20.90
C GLN A 186 10.98 7.53 21.18
N ASN A 187 9.69 7.48 20.88
CA ASN A 187 8.83 6.41 21.40
C ASN A 187 8.11 5.55 20.33
N THR A 188 8.45 5.65 19.05
CA THR A 188 7.80 4.85 17.98
C THR A 188 7.79 3.35 18.31
N GLU A 189 8.88 2.82 18.87
CA GLU A 189 8.98 1.39 19.22
C GLU A 189 8.03 0.98 20.35
N ARG A 190 7.75 1.89 21.30
CA ARG A 190 6.89 1.60 22.44
C ARG A 190 5.41 1.57 22.05
N PHE A 191 5.00 2.45 21.14
CA PHE A 191 3.60 2.60 20.76
C PHE A 191 3.15 1.60 19.69
N ALA A 192 4.10 1.07 18.90
CA ALA A 192 3.80 0.01 17.95
C ALA A 192 3.40 -1.32 18.62
N GLY A 193 3.74 -1.55 19.89
CA GLY A 193 3.63 -2.88 20.53
C GLY A 193 2.23 -3.48 20.54
N GLY A 194 1.19 -2.70 20.89
CA GLY A 194 -0.19 -3.21 20.93
C GLY A 194 -0.74 -3.52 19.53
N THR A 195 -0.51 -2.62 18.59
CA THR A 195 -0.93 -2.77 17.18
C THR A 195 -0.16 -3.90 16.49
N LEU A 196 1.13 -4.05 16.80
CA LEU A 196 1.96 -5.15 16.34
C LEU A 196 1.44 -6.49 16.82
N ASN A 197 1.12 -6.62 18.11
CA ASN A 197 0.57 -7.86 18.65
C ASN A 197 -0.75 -8.21 17.97
N THR A 198 -1.58 -7.21 17.66
CA THR A 198 -2.84 -7.41 16.94
C THR A 198 -2.60 -7.91 15.52
N LEU A 199 -1.71 -7.27 14.75
CA LEU A 199 -1.38 -7.67 13.38
C LEU A 199 -0.72 -9.06 13.34
N THR A 200 0.27 -9.28 14.21
CA THR A 200 0.98 -10.55 14.32
C THR A 200 0.02 -11.68 14.70
N SER A 201 -0.86 -11.46 15.67
CA SER A 201 -1.87 -12.46 16.04
C SER A 201 -2.85 -12.74 14.91
N LEU A 202 -3.29 -11.72 14.18
CA LEU A 202 -4.15 -11.89 13.01
C LEU A 202 -3.47 -12.71 11.91
N VAL A 203 -2.21 -12.38 11.59
CA VAL A 203 -1.42 -13.10 10.59
C VAL A 203 -1.16 -14.54 11.02
N ASP A 204 -0.79 -14.77 12.28
CA ASP A 204 -0.55 -16.11 12.82
C ASP A 204 -1.81 -16.98 12.75
N GLN A 205 -2.97 -16.44 13.15
CA GLN A 205 -4.24 -17.16 13.10
C GLN A 205 -4.67 -17.51 11.68
N VAL A 206 -4.51 -16.58 10.72
CA VAL A 206 -5.03 -16.75 9.35
C VAL A 206 -4.04 -17.45 8.43
N LEU A 207 -2.73 -17.21 8.61
CA LEU A 207 -1.67 -17.60 7.66
C LEU A 207 -0.57 -18.45 8.29
N GLY A 208 -0.50 -18.53 9.62
CA GLY A 208 0.49 -19.31 10.36
C GLY A 208 0.67 -20.75 9.84
N PRO A 209 -0.41 -21.50 9.50
CA PRO A 209 -0.26 -22.86 8.99
C PRO A 209 0.60 -22.97 7.70
N TRP A 210 0.66 -21.92 6.89
CA TRP A 210 1.36 -21.91 5.59
C TRP A 210 2.72 -21.20 5.62
N GLU A 211 3.17 -20.75 6.77
CA GLU A 211 4.49 -20.15 6.93
C GLU A 211 5.60 -21.22 6.83
N MET A 212 6.70 -20.89 6.12
CA MET A 212 7.82 -21.81 5.89
C MET A 212 8.87 -21.77 7.01
N GLU A 213 8.96 -20.67 7.76
CA GLU A 213 9.97 -20.44 8.80
C GLU A 213 9.34 -19.78 10.03
N GLU A 214 9.16 -20.53 11.12
CA GLU A 214 8.47 -20.09 12.35
C GLU A 214 9.11 -18.85 13.03
N SER A 215 10.38 -18.52 12.75
CA SER A 215 11.13 -17.52 13.51
C SER A 215 11.52 -16.25 12.75
N SER A 216 11.60 -16.26 11.41
CA SER A 216 12.07 -15.10 10.63
C SER A 216 10.94 -14.22 10.08
N GLY A 217 9.70 -14.73 10.08
CA GLY A 217 8.52 -14.06 9.54
C GLY A 217 8.15 -12.76 10.23
N TYR A 218 8.11 -12.81 11.56
CA TYR A 218 7.56 -11.77 12.41
C TYR A 218 8.50 -10.58 12.62
N GLU A 219 9.82 -10.78 12.57
CA GLU A 219 10.80 -9.68 12.62
C GLU A 219 10.59 -8.74 11.41
N ASN A 220 10.45 -9.31 10.21
CA ASN A 220 10.20 -8.53 9.00
C ASN A 220 8.86 -7.77 9.04
N LEU A 221 7.81 -8.39 9.60
CA LEU A 221 6.50 -7.75 9.74
C LEU A 221 6.55 -6.60 10.75
N THR A 222 7.33 -6.75 11.82
CA THR A 222 7.58 -5.70 12.81
C THR A 222 8.24 -4.49 12.15
N ASP A 223 9.27 -4.71 11.34
CA ASP A 223 9.95 -3.61 10.64
C ASP A 223 9.04 -2.93 9.60
N ILE A 224 8.20 -3.70 8.87
CA ILE A 224 7.20 -3.13 7.97
C ILE A 224 6.23 -2.22 8.75
N LEU A 225 5.79 -2.65 9.94
CA LEU A 225 4.88 -1.86 10.75
C LEU A 225 5.54 -0.58 11.29
N LYS A 226 6.79 -0.66 11.75
CA LYS A 226 7.57 0.51 12.18
C LYS A 226 7.71 1.53 11.05
N ASP A 227 8.10 1.06 9.87
CA ASP A 227 8.20 1.91 8.67
C ASP A 227 6.85 2.54 8.30
N ALA A 228 5.74 1.78 8.42
CA ALA A 228 4.40 2.29 8.15
C ALA A 228 3.98 3.38 9.15
N ILE A 229 4.31 3.24 10.43
CA ILE A 229 4.04 4.25 11.46
C ILE A 229 4.87 5.51 11.21
N ASP A 230 6.17 5.36 10.94
CA ASP A 230 7.04 6.49 10.62
C ASP A 230 6.60 7.19 9.33
N PHE A 231 6.20 6.43 8.32
CA PHE A 231 5.67 6.99 7.08
C PHE A 231 4.32 7.69 7.29
N SER A 232 3.42 7.11 8.09
CA SER A 232 2.15 7.75 8.48
C SER A 232 2.41 9.10 9.15
N ARG A 233 3.37 9.18 10.07
CA ARG A 233 3.81 10.45 10.68
C ARG A 233 4.29 11.46 9.63
N ASP A 234 5.10 11.01 8.68
CA ASP A 234 5.63 11.89 7.64
C ASP A 234 4.55 12.42 6.69
N LEU A 235 3.56 11.60 6.35
CA LEU A 235 2.34 12.04 5.64
C LEU A 235 1.61 13.14 6.42
N ARG A 236 1.58 13.02 7.74
CA ARG A 236 0.91 13.98 8.62
C ARG A 236 1.68 15.30 8.75
N TYR A 237 3.00 15.30 8.56
CA TYR A 237 3.80 16.54 8.48
C TYR A 237 3.58 17.34 7.21
N GLN A 238 3.11 16.71 6.13
CA GLN A 238 2.91 17.43 4.89
C GLN A 238 1.75 18.40 5.04
N ARG A 239 1.88 19.62 4.48
CA ARG A 239 0.78 20.59 4.43
C ARG A 239 -0.40 20.02 3.64
N PRO A 240 -0.20 19.48 2.41
CA PRO A 240 -1.23 18.67 1.77
C PRO A 240 -1.60 17.48 2.67
N CYS A 241 -2.90 17.22 2.81
CA CYS A 241 -3.37 16.06 3.54
C CYS A 241 -3.26 14.84 2.63
N TRP A 242 -2.44 13.88 3.03
CA TRP A 242 -2.34 12.61 2.33
C TRP A 242 -3.25 11.58 2.97
N SER A 243 -3.85 10.72 2.16
CA SER A 243 -4.63 9.58 2.63
C SER A 243 -4.22 8.34 1.85
N VAL A 244 -4.17 7.22 2.55
CA VAL A 244 -3.96 5.91 1.94
C VAL A 244 -5.27 5.15 2.04
N ALA A 245 -5.80 4.68 0.92
CA ALA A 245 -7.02 3.88 0.93
C ALA A 245 -6.95 2.76 -0.11
N LEU A 246 -7.66 1.68 0.18
CA LEU A 246 -7.88 0.61 -0.78
C LEU A 246 -9.05 0.95 -1.69
N PRO A 247 -9.12 0.38 -2.91
CA PRO A 247 -10.28 0.53 -3.77
C PRO A 247 -11.54 0.01 -3.07
N GLU A 248 -12.62 0.80 -3.04
CA GLU A 248 -13.88 0.42 -2.40
C GLU A 248 -14.66 -0.63 -3.18
N VAL A 249 -14.46 -0.69 -4.50
CA VAL A 249 -15.12 -1.65 -5.38
C VAL A 249 -14.15 -2.81 -5.60
N PRO A 250 -14.47 -4.04 -5.15
CA PRO A 250 -13.82 -5.23 -5.68
C PRO A 250 -14.01 -5.15 -7.20
N ILE A 251 -12.93 -5.14 -7.98
CA ILE A 251 -12.98 -4.96 -9.43
C ILE A 251 -13.72 -6.16 -10.04
N LYS A 252 -15.04 -6.13 -10.01
CA LYS A 252 -15.92 -7.21 -10.43
C LYS A 252 -16.16 -7.22 -11.93
N THR A 253 -15.76 -6.17 -12.66
CA THR A 253 -16.32 -5.93 -14.00
C THR A 253 -15.38 -5.33 -15.04
N ALA A 254 -14.10 -5.06 -14.74
CA ALA A 254 -13.19 -4.49 -15.76
C ALA A 254 -12.69 -5.51 -16.81
N LEU A 255 -12.97 -6.81 -16.61
CA LEU A 255 -12.58 -7.89 -17.53
C LEU A 255 -13.73 -8.41 -18.39
N GLU A 256 -14.99 -8.13 -18.04
CA GLU A 256 -16.12 -8.55 -18.88
C GLU A 256 -16.30 -7.63 -20.09
N ASP A 257 -15.84 -6.37 -20.02
CA ASP A 257 -15.93 -5.41 -21.14
C ASP A 257 -14.77 -5.50 -22.16
N ASN A 258 -13.79 -6.39 -21.98
CA ASN A 258 -12.64 -6.54 -22.90
C ASN A 258 -12.59 -7.89 -23.64
N VAL A 259 -13.63 -8.73 -23.53
CA VAL A 259 -13.64 -10.06 -24.17
C VAL A 259 -14.31 -10.06 -25.56
N ASP A 260 -15.02 -8.99 -25.94
CA ASP A 260 -15.75 -8.93 -27.22
C ASP A 260 -15.08 -8.14 -28.36
N ASP A 261 -13.89 -7.57 -28.17
CA ASP A 261 -13.20 -6.80 -29.23
C ASP A 261 -11.88 -7.42 -29.72
N LEU A 262 -11.87 -8.75 -29.85
CA LEU A 262 -10.94 -9.45 -30.75
C LEU A 262 -11.56 -9.58 -32.15
N GLY A 263 -11.92 -8.44 -32.73
CA GLY A 263 -12.21 -8.29 -34.14
C GLY A 263 -10.93 -8.03 -34.93
N GLU A 264 -10.55 -8.98 -35.77
CA GLU A 264 -9.46 -8.89 -36.75
C GLU A 264 -9.46 -7.56 -37.52
N GLY A 265 -8.37 -6.78 -37.49
CA GLY A 265 -8.20 -5.72 -38.49
C GLY A 265 -7.20 -4.61 -38.23
N SER A 266 -6.09 -4.68 -38.97
CA SER A 266 -5.47 -3.54 -39.68
C SER A 266 -4.53 -2.59 -38.91
N THR A 267 -3.24 -2.82 -39.19
CA THR A 267 -2.14 -1.90 -39.51
C THR A 267 -2.32 -0.37 -39.38
N HIS A 268 -1.24 0.23 -38.84
CA HIS A 268 -0.75 1.61 -38.92
C HIS A 268 -1.42 2.67 -38.05
N ASN A 269 -0.66 3.19 -37.08
CA ASN A 269 -0.24 4.59 -37.12
C ASN A 269 1.01 4.87 -36.26
N ASN A 270 1.92 5.62 -36.88
CA ASN A 270 3.08 6.25 -36.27
C ASN A 270 2.64 7.30 -35.25
N PHE A 271 3.32 7.33 -34.10
CA PHE A 271 3.36 8.53 -33.27
C PHE A 271 4.82 8.84 -32.93
N ASP A 272 5.40 9.72 -33.74
CA ASP A 272 6.67 10.39 -33.49
C ASP A 272 6.52 11.30 -32.27
N LEU A 273 7.23 10.98 -31.19
CA LEU A 273 7.52 11.92 -30.11
C LEU A 273 9.00 12.31 -30.21
N GLN A 274 9.25 13.47 -30.80
CA GLN A 274 10.56 14.13 -30.75
C GLN A 274 10.91 14.43 -29.29
N ARG A 275 11.87 13.69 -28.74
CA ARG A 275 12.61 14.09 -27.53
C ARG A 275 13.96 14.65 -27.95
N ASP A 276 14.08 15.97 -27.87
CA ASP A 276 15.38 16.64 -27.80
C ASP A 276 16.10 16.21 -26.52
N THR A 277 17.01 15.24 -26.68
CA THR A 277 17.92 14.84 -25.61
C THR A 277 19.30 15.39 -25.95
N GLN A 278 19.70 16.46 -25.26
CA GLN A 278 21.08 16.93 -25.29
C GLN A 278 21.99 15.88 -24.64
N ILE A 279 22.96 15.41 -25.41
CA ILE A 279 23.98 14.44 -25.01
C ILE A 279 25.04 15.17 -24.16
N PRO A 280 25.26 14.80 -22.88
CA PRO A 280 26.44 15.25 -22.15
C PRO A 280 27.71 14.53 -22.63
N PRO A 281 28.89 15.19 -22.58
CA PRO A 281 30.14 14.62 -23.06
C PRO A 281 30.65 13.45 -22.20
N PRO A 282 31.45 12.53 -22.78
CA PRO A 282 31.88 11.30 -22.12
C PRO A 282 32.89 11.56 -20.99
N VAL A 283 32.62 10.93 -19.84
CA VAL A 283 33.56 10.83 -18.71
C VAL A 283 34.60 9.74 -19.01
N PRO A 284 35.90 9.96 -18.75
CA PRO A 284 36.95 8.98 -18.99
C PRO A 284 36.84 7.76 -18.06
N ALA A 285 37.02 6.58 -18.64
CA ALA A 285 36.97 5.28 -17.99
C ALA A 285 38.00 5.17 -16.84
N LYS A 286 37.54 4.75 -15.66
CA LYS A 286 38.40 4.26 -14.59
C LYS A 286 38.54 2.74 -14.71
N ASP A 287 39.78 2.28 -14.72
CA ASP A 287 40.15 0.87 -14.79
C ASP A 287 39.54 0.01 -13.68
N PRO A 288 39.14 -1.25 -13.98
CA PRO A 288 38.65 -2.17 -12.97
C PRO A 288 39.80 -2.76 -12.11
N PRO A 289 39.59 -2.97 -10.80
CA PRO A 289 40.59 -3.61 -9.95
C PRO A 289 40.70 -5.12 -10.26
N ARG A 290 41.95 -5.56 -10.40
CA ARG A 290 42.39 -6.94 -10.64
C ARG A 290 41.98 -7.87 -9.48
N ARG A 291 41.29 -8.98 -9.80
CA ARG A 291 41.09 -10.13 -8.88
C ARG A 291 42.34 -11.02 -8.85
N PRO A 292 42.80 -11.47 -7.67
CA PRO A 292 43.77 -12.56 -7.57
C PRO A 292 43.10 -13.96 -7.56
N PRO A 293 43.79 -15.02 -8.04
CA PRO A 293 43.23 -16.37 -8.15
C PRO A 293 43.53 -17.22 -6.91
N ARG A 294 42.57 -18.03 -6.46
CA ARG A 294 42.80 -19.18 -5.56
C ARG A 294 41.80 -20.29 -5.94
N LYS A 295 42.27 -21.37 -6.57
CA LYS A 295 42.89 -22.61 -6.03
C LYS A 295 41.85 -23.71 -5.88
N ILE A 296 41.92 -24.62 -6.84
CA ILE A 296 41.19 -25.89 -6.96
C ILE A 296 41.84 -26.89 -6.00
N THR A 297 41.02 -27.58 -5.20
CA THR A 297 41.39 -28.85 -4.56
C THR A 297 40.15 -29.73 -4.46
N LYS A 298 40.14 -30.84 -5.22
CA LYS A 298 39.31 -32.04 -4.97
C LYS A 298 40.00 -32.90 -3.89
N PRO A 299 39.25 -33.75 -3.16
CA PRO A 299 39.22 -35.17 -3.56
C PRO A 299 37.87 -35.89 -3.37
N LEU A 300 37.67 -36.95 -4.18
CA LEU A 300 36.82 -38.14 -3.93
C LEU A 300 37.78 -39.28 -3.48
N PRO A 301 37.31 -40.51 -3.12
CA PRO A 301 36.03 -40.96 -2.58
C PRO A 301 36.21 -41.87 -1.34
N SER A 302 35.11 -42.23 -0.67
CA SER A 302 35.06 -43.49 0.09
C SER A 302 33.68 -44.12 0.00
N GLN A 303 33.72 -45.40 -0.37
CA GLN A 303 32.62 -46.34 -0.54
C GLN A 303 31.97 -46.66 0.82
N GLY A 304 30.69 -47.01 0.77
CA GLY A 304 29.93 -47.59 1.87
C GLY A 304 28.68 -48.23 1.30
N GLU A 305 28.79 -49.50 0.97
CA GLU A 305 27.68 -50.42 0.70
C GLU A 305 26.85 -50.59 1.97
N GLU A 306 25.53 -50.61 1.85
CA GLU A 306 24.70 -51.58 2.58
C GLU A 306 23.33 -51.71 1.90
N ALA A 307 22.88 -52.96 1.86
CA ALA A 307 21.76 -53.46 1.10
C ALA A 307 20.51 -53.65 1.98
N VAL A 308 19.45 -54.18 1.34
CA VAL A 308 18.23 -54.79 1.91
C VAL A 308 17.08 -53.78 2.08
N THR A 309 16.02 -53.87 1.29
CA THR A 309 14.88 -54.76 1.59
C THR A 309 13.97 -55.02 0.39
N HIS A 310 13.23 -56.12 0.54
CA HIS A 310 12.45 -56.89 -0.42
C HIS A 310 11.03 -56.37 -0.70
N ALA A 311 10.56 -56.81 -1.87
CA ALA A 311 9.26 -57.40 -2.18
C ALA A 311 8.04 -56.49 -2.41
N ASP A 312 7.66 -56.51 -3.68
CA ASP A 312 6.34 -56.31 -4.25
C ASP A 312 5.20 -57.03 -3.49
N VAL A 313 4.12 -56.29 -3.24
CA VAL A 313 2.77 -56.85 -3.16
C VAL A 313 1.87 -55.96 -4.00
N ALA A 314 1.49 -56.48 -5.17
CA ALA A 314 0.44 -55.93 -6.00
C ALA A 314 -0.92 -56.33 -5.42
N THR A 315 -1.71 -55.34 -4.98
CA THR A 315 -3.14 -55.50 -4.70
C THR A 315 -3.91 -54.60 -5.66
N SER A 316 -4.49 -55.24 -6.68
CA SER A 316 -5.50 -54.67 -7.55
C SER A 316 -6.77 -54.39 -6.74
N THR A 317 -7.16 -53.11 -6.66
CA THR A 317 -8.42 -52.65 -6.07
C THR A 317 -9.23 -52.01 -7.19
N PRO A 318 -10.56 -52.21 -7.23
CA PRO A 318 -11.37 -51.94 -8.41
C PRO A 318 -11.56 -50.44 -8.62
N GLU A 319 -11.55 -50.05 -9.90
CA GLU A 319 -11.91 -48.74 -10.42
C GLU A 319 -13.33 -48.39 -9.98
N HIS A 320 -13.43 -47.57 -8.93
CA HIS A 320 -14.61 -46.75 -8.74
C HIS A 320 -14.41 -45.50 -9.61
N GLU A 321 -15.23 -45.34 -10.64
CA GLU A 321 -15.44 -44.07 -11.33
C GLU A 321 -15.92 -43.04 -10.29
N SER A 322 -14.97 -42.38 -9.65
CA SER A 322 -15.20 -41.13 -8.97
C SER A 322 -15.55 -40.12 -10.05
N VAL A 323 -16.81 -39.70 -10.07
CA VAL A 323 -17.24 -38.47 -10.74
C VAL A 323 -16.29 -37.38 -10.24
N GLU A 324 -15.32 -37.02 -11.08
CA GLU A 324 -14.50 -35.84 -10.91
C GLU A 324 -15.47 -34.67 -10.86
N ALA A 325 -15.85 -34.27 -9.65
CA ALA A 325 -16.43 -32.97 -9.42
C ALA A 325 -15.39 -32.00 -9.97
N GLN A 326 -15.67 -31.48 -11.16
CA GLN A 326 -14.94 -30.36 -11.73
C GLN A 326 -15.10 -29.24 -10.72
N ASN A 327 -14.15 -29.14 -9.79
CA ASN A 327 -13.98 -27.96 -8.97
C ASN A 327 -13.92 -26.82 -9.99
N PRO A 328 -14.87 -25.87 -9.93
CA PRO A 328 -14.89 -24.77 -10.87
C PRO A 328 -13.54 -24.09 -10.73
N THR A 329 -12.67 -24.35 -11.71
CA THR A 329 -11.40 -23.64 -11.80
C THR A 329 -11.86 -22.23 -12.08
N LEU A 330 -11.78 -21.37 -11.07
CA LEU A 330 -12.11 -19.95 -11.14
C LEU A 330 -11.27 -19.34 -12.27
N LYS A 331 -11.82 -19.40 -13.48
CA LYS A 331 -11.25 -18.86 -14.72
C LYS A 331 -11.51 -17.35 -14.83
N GLY A 332 -12.30 -16.79 -13.91
CA GLY A 332 -12.29 -15.36 -13.63
C GLY A 332 -11.06 -15.05 -12.79
N GLY A 333 -10.09 -14.34 -13.38
CA GLY A 333 -8.88 -13.91 -12.70
C GLY A 333 -9.26 -13.21 -11.40
N ILE A 334 -8.95 -13.86 -10.28
CA ILE A 334 -9.22 -13.31 -8.95
C ILE A 334 -8.42 -12.01 -8.84
N LEU A 335 -9.13 -10.88 -8.87
CA LEU A 335 -8.54 -9.55 -8.80
C LEU A 335 -8.19 -9.25 -7.34
N PHE A 336 -7.14 -9.91 -6.85
CA PHE A 336 -6.50 -9.61 -5.56
C PHE A 336 -5.69 -8.30 -5.60
N PHE A 337 -6.16 -7.29 -6.34
CA PHE A 337 -5.47 -6.00 -6.42
C PHE A 337 -6.07 -5.06 -5.39
N LEU A 338 -5.86 -5.40 -4.12
CA LEU A 338 -5.87 -4.42 -3.05
C LEU A 338 -4.56 -3.65 -3.09
N ILE A 339 -4.42 -2.84 -4.14
CA ILE A 339 -3.32 -1.88 -4.25
C ILE A 339 -3.80 -0.62 -3.54
N PRO A 340 -3.19 -0.24 -2.43
CA PRO A 340 -3.54 1.01 -1.80
C PRO A 340 -3.19 2.16 -2.74
N HIS A 341 -4.01 3.19 -2.68
CA HIS A 341 -3.85 4.41 -3.42
C HIS A 341 -3.49 5.52 -2.46
N LEU A 342 -2.51 6.31 -2.87
CA LEU A 342 -2.09 7.51 -2.15
C LEU A 342 -2.80 8.71 -2.78
N TYR A 343 -3.57 9.44 -1.98
CA TYR A 343 -4.34 10.60 -2.40
C TYR A 343 -3.81 11.86 -1.74
N LYS A 344 -3.58 12.91 -2.54
CA LYS A 344 -3.24 14.23 -2.06
C LYS A 344 -4.49 15.10 -2.01
N ARG A 345 -4.80 15.65 -0.84
CA ARG A 345 -5.94 16.56 -0.62
C ARG A 345 -5.44 17.97 -0.31
N GLY A 346 -5.83 18.90 -1.17
CA GLY A 346 -5.46 20.31 -1.10
C GLY A 346 -4.11 20.62 -1.74
N ASP A 347 -3.99 21.84 -2.28
CA ASP A 347 -2.71 22.41 -2.71
C ASP A 347 -2.21 23.46 -1.69
N LEU A 348 -1.00 23.99 -1.92
CA LEU A 348 -0.43 25.07 -1.09
C LEU A 348 -1.26 26.37 -1.11
N GLY A 349 -2.17 26.50 -2.09
CA GLY A 349 -3.10 27.62 -2.22
C GLY A 349 -4.38 27.46 -1.42
N GLY A 350 -4.69 26.27 -0.91
CA GLY A 350 -5.97 25.98 -0.25
C GLY A 350 -7.11 25.65 -1.21
N GLY A 351 -6.82 25.43 -2.50
CA GLY A 351 -7.81 25.02 -3.47
C GLY A 351 -8.35 23.63 -3.15
N GLN A 352 -9.67 23.46 -3.24
CA GLN A 352 -10.29 22.14 -3.28
C GLN A 352 -9.81 21.38 -4.52
N PHE A 353 -9.71 20.07 -4.40
CA PHE A 353 -9.61 19.15 -5.53
C PHE A 353 -10.99 18.59 -5.90
N ASP A 354 -12.09 19.29 -5.60
CA ASP A 354 -13.47 18.87 -5.94
C ASP A 354 -13.79 19.00 -7.44
N ASP A 355 -12.82 19.41 -8.25
CA ASP A 355 -12.88 19.16 -9.67
C ASP A 355 -12.72 17.66 -9.88
N GLU A 356 -13.82 16.94 -10.09
CA GLU A 356 -13.84 15.50 -10.38
C GLU A 356 -12.81 15.12 -11.43
N GLU A 357 -12.48 16.04 -12.36
CA GLU A 357 -11.42 15.90 -13.35
C GLU A 357 -10.01 15.86 -12.75
N LYS A 358 -9.74 16.62 -11.67
CA LYS A 358 -8.47 16.56 -10.93
C LYS A 358 -8.43 15.44 -9.90
N VAL A 359 -9.55 15.03 -9.31
CA VAL A 359 -9.63 13.75 -8.57
C VAL A 359 -9.36 12.60 -9.52
N ARG A 360 -9.88 12.66 -10.75
CA ARG A 360 -9.61 11.69 -11.82
C ARG A 360 -8.14 11.71 -12.24
N GLN A 361 -7.52 12.88 -12.42
CA GLN A 361 -6.10 13.02 -12.73
C GLN A 361 -5.17 12.62 -11.57
N ALA A 362 -5.57 12.87 -10.31
CA ALA A 362 -4.85 12.41 -9.11
C ALA A 362 -5.03 10.90 -8.88
N LYS A 363 -6.20 10.34 -9.20
CA LYS A 363 -6.46 8.89 -9.34
C LYS A 363 -5.67 8.26 -10.50
N GLU A 364 -5.22 9.08 -11.46
CA GLU A 364 -4.43 8.66 -12.63
C GLU A 364 -2.92 8.67 -12.42
N VAL A 365 -2.43 8.87 -11.19
CA VAL A 365 -1.15 8.24 -10.78
C VAL A 365 -1.42 6.75 -10.51
N ARG A 366 -2.08 6.09 -11.47
CA ARG A 366 -2.23 4.65 -11.55
C ARG A 366 -0.86 4.12 -11.97
N TRP A 367 -0.02 3.82 -10.98
CA TRP A 367 1.01 2.81 -11.15
C TRP A 367 0.33 1.43 -11.24
N VAL A 368 -0.38 1.18 -12.34
CA VAL A 368 -0.62 -0.19 -12.80
C VAL A 368 0.70 -0.63 -13.42
N LYS A 369 1.70 -0.92 -12.57
CA LYS A 369 2.77 -1.79 -13.00
C LYS A 369 2.12 -3.16 -13.10
N ASN A 370 1.70 -3.53 -14.31
CA ASN A 370 1.24 -4.89 -14.59
C ASN A 370 2.26 -5.84 -13.98
N GLY A 371 1.86 -6.47 -12.87
CA GLY A 371 2.66 -7.44 -12.17
C GLY A 371 2.64 -8.72 -12.97
N SER A 372 3.52 -8.81 -13.96
CA SER A 372 4.00 -10.09 -14.48
C SER A 372 4.78 -10.83 -13.40
#